data_AF-A0A2V7ILT5-F1
#
_entry.id   AF-A0A2V7ILT5-F1
#
_cell.length_a   1.000
_cell.length_b   1.000
_cell.length_c   1.000
_cell.angle_alpha   90.00
_cell.angle_beta   90.00
_cell.angle_gamma   90.00
#
_symmetry.space_group_name_H-M   'P 1'
#
loop_
_entity.id
_entity.type
_entity.pdbx_description
1 polymer ?
#
loop_
_entity_poly.entity_id
_entity_poly.type
_entity_poly.pdbx_seq_one_letter_code
_entity_poly.pdbx_strand_id
1 'polypeptide(L)'
;MNRKLGLATLALAAAWLAAPAAAQQPAPEHHAMKASKGFSQLTPLVGEWEGQSPDGKAVRASYRIVSGGAALLEELRMGADPEMVTVYHPDGDRVAVTHFCSSGNQPQMQTAAITGDAKQFSFDFVRATNLGSPADGHMHHLTVTLVDKDHFTEEWTWQEGGMAHPALFRFTRKG
;
A
#
# COMPACT_ATOMS: atom_id res chain seq x y z
N MET A 1 -41.05 -54.49 66.38
CA MET A 1 -40.10 -53.77 67.25
C MET A 1 -38.96 -53.28 66.38
N ASN A 2 -38.75 -51.96 66.35
CA ASN A 2 -37.91 -51.20 65.43
C ASN A 2 -36.48 -51.75 65.26
N ARG A 3 -35.96 -51.70 64.02
CA ARG A 3 -34.62 -51.17 63.75
C ARG A 3 -34.40 -50.85 62.27
N LYS A 4 -34.14 -49.57 62.02
CA LYS A 4 -33.81 -48.93 60.76
C LYS A 4 -32.46 -49.46 60.25
N LEU A 5 -32.34 -49.75 58.94
CA LEU A 5 -31.03 -49.79 58.26
C LEU A 5 -31.10 -48.83 57.06
N GLY A 6 -30.23 -47.82 57.08
CA GLY A 6 -30.16 -46.73 56.12
C GLY A 6 -29.45 -47.08 54.82
N LEU A 7 -29.82 -46.35 53.77
CA LEU A 7 -29.18 -46.33 52.47
C LEU A 7 -27.72 -45.85 52.56
N ALA A 8 -26.84 -46.45 51.76
CA ALA A 8 -25.61 -45.81 51.32
C ALA A 8 -25.64 -45.71 49.79
N THR A 9 -26.24 -44.64 49.27
CA THR A 9 -26.13 -44.23 47.87
C THR A 9 -24.81 -43.47 47.70
N LEU A 10 -23.87 -44.04 46.95
CA LEU A 10 -22.69 -43.31 46.47
C LEU A 10 -23.15 -42.24 45.48
N ALA A 11 -23.07 -40.97 45.86
CA ALA A 11 -23.21 -39.86 44.93
C ALA A 11 -21.88 -39.68 44.16
N LEU A 12 -21.87 -39.99 42.87
CA LEU A 12 -20.82 -39.54 41.96
C LEU A 12 -21.00 -38.04 41.71
N ALA A 13 -20.14 -37.22 42.30
CA ALA A 13 -20.04 -35.80 41.95
C ALA A 13 -19.22 -35.66 40.66
N ALA A 14 -19.90 -35.47 39.52
CA ALA A 14 -19.25 -35.06 38.28
C ALA A 14 -18.90 -33.58 38.37
N ALA A 15 -17.63 -33.26 38.64
CA ALA A 15 -17.13 -31.90 38.62
C ALA A 15 -16.99 -31.42 37.16
N TRP A 16 -17.98 -30.66 36.68
CA TRP A 16 -17.87 -29.92 35.44
C TRP A 16 -16.92 -28.73 35.65
N LEU A 17 -15.68 -28.85 35.17
CA LEU A 17 -14.75 -27.74 35.06
C LEU A 17 -15.24 -26.83 33.91
N ALA A 18 -16.04 -25.82 34.24
CA ALA A 18 -16.31 -24.71 33.32
C ALA A 18 -15.02 -23.90 33.16
N ALA A 19 -14.32 -24.09 32.05
CA ALA A 19 -13.25 -23.18 31.66
C ALA A 19 -13.84 -21.78 31.48
N PRO A 20 -13.23 -20.71 32.02
CA PRO A 20 -13.70 -19.37 31.74
C PRO A 20 -13.51 -19.13 30.24
N ALA A 21 -14.60 -18.83 29.54
CA ALA A 21 -14.52 -18.26 28.21
C ALA A 21 -13.73 -16.96 28.35
N ALA A 22 -12.46 -16.97 27.95
CA ALA A 22 -11.71 -15.75 27.79
C ALA A 22 -12.52 -14.89 26.81
N ALA A 23 -13.07 -13.78 27.30
CA ALA A 23 -13.73 -12.82 26.44
C ALA A 23 -12.68 -12.41 25.40
N GLN A 24 -12.89 -12.78 24.14
CA GLN A 24 -12.14 -12.22 23.02
C GLN A 24 -12.27 -10.71 23.16
N GLN A 25 -11.22 -10.03 23.62
CA GLN A 25 -11.15 -8.59 23.52
C GLN A 25 -11.31 -8.27 22.04
N PRO A 26 -12.24 -7.37 21.66
CA PRO A 26 -12.30 -6.90 20.29
C PRO A 26 -10.89 -6.43 19.91
N ALA A 27 -10.42 -6.86 18.74
CA ALA A 27 -9.16 -6.37 18.20
C ALA A 27 -9.16 -4.83 18.34
N PRO A 28 -8.03 -4.21 18.72
CA PRO A 28 -7.97 -2.76 18.84
C PRO A 28 -8.58 -2.16 17.58
N GLU A 29 -9.57 -1.28 17.73
CA GLU A 29 -10.05 -0.50 16.59
C GLU A 29 -8.83 0.21 16.03
N HIS A 30 -8.31 -0.27 14.89
CA HIS A 30 -7.33 0.47 14.14
C HIS A 30 -8.01 1.80 13.85
N HIS A 31 -7.49 2.90 14.42
CA HIS A 31 -7.93 4.23 14.05
C HIS A 31 -7.74 4.32 12.54
N ALA A 32 -8.80 4.03 11.78
CA ALA A 32 -8.81 4.15 10.35
C ALA A 32 -8.54 5.63 10.12
N MET A 33 -7.29 5.96 9.76
CA MET A 33 -6.94 7.32 9.42
C MET A 33 -7.95 7.73 8.36
N LYS A 34 -8.65 8.85 8.57
CA LYS A 34 -9.49 9.40 7.50
C LYS A 34 -8.57 9.61 6.31
N ALA A 35 -8.75 8.78 5.29
CA ALA A 35 -7.97 8.86 4.07
C ALA A 35 -8.04 10.31 3.57
N SER A 36 -6.87 10.89 3.24
CA SER A 36 -6.85 12.22 2.65
C SER A 36 -7.66 12.21 1.36
N LYS A 37 -8.24 13.36 0.99
CA LYS A 37 -9.02 13.45 -0.25
C LYS A 37 -8.17 13.03 -1.46
N GLY A 38 -6.88 13.38 -1.47
CA GLY A 38 -5.93 12.93 -2.48
C GLY A 38 -5.76 11.40 -2.48
N PHE A 39 -5.47 10.79 -1.33
CA PHE A 39 -5.25 9.34 -1.25
C PHE A 39 -6.49 8.53 -1.69
N SER A 40 -7.68 8.96 -1.26
CA SER A 40 -8.95 8.29 -1.63
C SER A 40 -9.19 8.29 -3.14
N GLN A 41 -8.65 9.26 -3.88
CA GLN A 41 -8.80 9.33 -5.33
C GLN A 41 -7.84 8.42 -6.08
N LEU A 42 -6.78 7.91 -5.43
CA LEU A 42 -5.86 6.92 -6.00
C LEU A 42 -6.32 5.47 -5.77
N THR A 43 -7.22 5.21 -4.81
CA THR A 43 -7.70 3.85 -4.54
C THR A 43 -8.41 3.15 -5.71
N PRO A 44 -9.05 3.84 -6.69
CA PRO A 44 -9.55 3.21 -7.91
C PRO A 44 -8.47 2.52 -8.75
N LEU A 45 -7.18 2.78 -8.52
CA LEU A 45 -6.09 2.05 -9.16
C LEU A 45 -6.02 0.58 -8.74
N VAL A 46 -6.63 0.19 -7.61
CA VAL A 46 -6.62 -1.21 -7.16
C VAL A 46 -7.00 -2.16 -8.30
N GLY A 47 -6.17 -3.19 -8.51
CA GLY A 47 -6.29 -4.14 -9.61
C GLY A 47 -4.99 -4.34 -10.37
N GLU A 48 -5.10 -5.05 -11.49
CA GLU A 48 -4.00 -5.41 -12.37
C GLU A 48 -4.01 -4.53 -13.62
N TRP A 49 -2.83 -4.15 -14.07
CA TRP A 49 -2.64 -3.25 -15.20
C TRP A 49 -1.51 -3.73 -16.10
N GLU A 50 -1.65 -3.43 -17.39
CA GLU A 50 -0.65 -3.72 -18.41
C GLU A 50 -0.41 -2.49 -19.26
N GLY A 51 0.82 -2.38 -19.77
CA GLY A 51 1.26 -1.22 -20.53
C GLY A 51 2.56 -1.49 -21.25
N GLN A 52 3.10 -0.43 -21.83
CA GLN A 52 4.42 -0.43 -22.45
C GLN A 52 5.20 0.79 -21.98
N SER A 53 6.49 0.61 -21.76
CA SER A 53 7.44 1.69 -21.55
C SER A 53 7.73 2.45 -22.86
N PRO A 54 8.36 3.63 -22.81
CA PRO A 54 8.72 4.37 -24.03
C PRO A 54 9.61 3.61 -25.02
N ASP A 55 10.45 2.69 -24.53
CA ASP A 55 11.31 1.81 -25.32
C ASP A 55 10.62 0.51 -25.76
N GLY A 56 9.32 0.37 -25.51
CA GLY A 56 8.49 -0.73 -25.99
C GLY A 56 8.54 -2.01 -25.15
N LYS A 57 9.17 -1.99 -23.97
CA LYS A 57 9.13 -3.12 -23.04
C LYS A 57 7.73 -3.24 -22.46
N ALA A 58 7.25 -4.47 -22.32
CA ALA A 58 6.01 -4.74 -21.60
C ALA A 58 6.17 -4.36 -20.13
N VAL A 59 5.18 -3.63 -19.61
CA VAL A 59 5.09 -3.23 -18.20
C VAL A 59 3.81 -3.81 -17.62
N ARG A 60 3.91 -4.34 -16.39
CA ARG A 60 2.76 -4.75 -15.59
C ARG A 60 2.84 -4.09 -14.23
N ALA A 61 1.71 -3.58 -13.76
CA ALA A 61 1.59 -3.01 -12.44
C ALA A 61 0.40 -3.66 -11.72
N SER A 62 0.54 -3.94 -10.44
CA SER A 62 -0.58 -4.33 -9.58
C SER A 62 -0.69 -3.36 -8.42
N TYR A 63 -1.91 -2.99 -8.06
CA TYR A 63 -2.19 -2.08 -6.96
C TYR A 63 -3.09 -2.76 -5.92
N ARG A 64 -2.68 -2.71 -4.65
CA ARG A 64 -3.43 -3.30 -3.53
C ARG A 64 -3.46 -2.39 -2.33
N ILE A 65 -4.58 -2.35 -1.63
CA ILE A 65 -4.65 -1.72 -0.31
C ILE A 65 -3.97 -2.64 0.71
N VAL A 66 -3.07 -2.08 1.50
CA VAL A 66 -2.28 -2.81 2.51
C VAL A 66 -2.35 -2.09 3.87
N SER A 67 -1.71 -2.67 4.89
CA SER A 67 -1.58 -2.07 6.22
C SER A 67 -2.93 -1.64 6.83
N GLY A 68 -3.96 -2.47 6.68
CA GLY A 68 -5.29 -2.21 7.23
C GLY A 68 -6.03 -1.03 6.60
N GLY A 69 -5.70 -0.64 5.36
CA GLY A 69 -6.33 0.50 4.70
C GLY A 69 -5.49 1.77 4.66
N ALA A 70 -4.32 1.77 5.31
CA ALA A 70 -3.50 2.96 5.48
C ALA A 70 -2.56 3.25 4.30
N ALA A 71 -2.38 2.31 3.36
CA ALA A 71 -1.48 2.49 2.23
C ALA A 71 -1.98 1.75 0.97
N LEU A 72 -1.58 2.28 -0.18
CA LEU A 72 -1.75 1.66 -1.49
C LEU A 72 -0.36 1.22 -1.95
N LEU A 73 -0.20 -0.08 -2.19
CA LEU A 73 1.02 -0.70 -2.66
C LEU A 73 0.93 -0.88 -4.17
N GLU A 74 1.90 -0.36 -4.91
CA GLU A 74 2.19 -0.68 -6.29
C GLU A 74 3.34 -1.69 -6.35
N GLU A 75 3.15 -2.75 -7.12
CA GLU A 75 4.21 -3.67 -7.56
C GLU A 75 4.33 -3.57 -9.08
N LEU A 76 5.47 -3.08 -9.59
CA LEU A 76 5.71 -2.83 -11.01
C LEU A 76 6.83 -3.71 -11.55
N ARG A 77 6.57 -4.34 -12.70
CA ARG A 77 7.52 -5.18 -13.43
C ARG A 77 7.65 -4.71 -14.87
N MET A 78 8.89 -4.51 -15.32
CA MET A 78 9.21 -4.07 -16.67
C MET A 78 10.16 -5.07 -17.34
N GLY A 79 9.69 -5.75 -18.38
CA GLY A 79 10.50 -6.77 -19.06
C GLY A 79 11.08 -7.82 -18.09
N ALA A 80 12.41 -7.92 -18.07
CA ALA A 80 13.18 -8.81 -17.18
C ALA A 80 13.87 -8.06 -16.03
N ASP A 81 13.61 -6.75 -15.88
CA ASP A 81 14.21 -5.92 -14.85
C ASP A 81 13.66 -6.33 -13.46
N PRO A 82 14.44 -6.17 -12.37
CA PRO A 82 13.95 -6.44 -11.03
C PRO A 82 12.66 -5.67 -10.73
N GLU A 83 11.78 -6.29 -9.95
CA GLU A 83 10.55 -5.67 -9.50
C GLU A 83 10.84 -4.40 -8.69
N MET A 84 10.03 -3.37 -8.94
CA MET A 84 10.03 -2.13 -8.18
C MET A 84 8.73 -2.02 -7.39
N VAL A 85 8.80 -1.37 -6.25
CA VAL A 85 7.66 -1.21 -5.34
C VAL A 85 7.47 0.26 -5.02
N THR A 86 6.25 0.78 -5.13
CA THR A 86 5.91 2.13 -4.65
C THR A 86 4.82 2.04 -3.61
N VAL A 87 5.02 2.66 -2.45
CA VAL A 87 4.02 2.71 -1.38
C VAL A 87 3.48 4.12 -1.28
N TYR A 88 2.21 4.30 -1.61
CA TYR A 88 1.47 5.54 -1.48
C TYR A 88 0.79 5.56 -0.11
N HIS A 89 0.87 6.69 0.60
CA HIS A 89 0.21 6.86 1.90
C HIS A 89 -0.31 8.30 2.06
N PRO A 90 -1.41 8.49 2.82
CA PRO A 90 -1.89 9.83 3.15
C PRO A 90 -0.86 10.56 4.03
N ASP A 91 -0.74 11.88 3.83
CA ASP A 91 0.02 12.78 4.70
C ASP A 91 -0.70 14.14 4.79
N GLY A 92 -1.59 14.30 5.77
CA GLY A 92 -2.41 15.50 5.91
C GLY A 92 -3.30 15.76 4.69
N ASP A 93 -3.14 16.94 4.07
CA ASP A 93 -3.82 17.31 2.81
C ASP A 93 -3.04 16.87 1.57
N ARG A 94 -1.96 16.10 1.72
CA ARG A 94 -1.10 15.60 0.64
C ARG A 94 -1.18 14.08 0.51
N VAL A 95 -0.50 13.57 -0.50
CA VAL A 95 -0.13 12.16 -0.63
C VAL A 95 1.39 12.09 -0.71
N ALA A 96 1.98 11.18 0.06
CA ALA A 96 3.39 10.89 0.01
C ALA A 96 3.61 9.49 -0.55
N VAL A 97 4.76 9.29 -1.20
CA VAL A 97 5.19 8.00 -1.73
C VAL A 97 6.59 7.69 -1.24
N THR A 98 6.84 6.41 -0.99
CA THR A 98 8.19 5.86 -0.94
C THR A 98 8.34 4.86 -2.07
N HIS A 99 9.29 5.12 -2.97
CA HIS A 99 9.62 4.25 -4.09
C HIS A 99 10.85 3.43 -3.75
N PHE A 100 10.80 2.12 -3.92
CA PHE A 100 11.91 1.19 -3.75
C PHE A 100 12.41 0.81 -5.15
N CYS A 101 13.51 1.44 -5.55
CA CYS A 101 14.11 1.26 -6.86
C CYS A 101 15.02 0.02 -6.87
N SER A 102 15.18 -0.62 -8.02
CA SER A 102 16.18 -1.66 -8.26
C SER A 102 17.63 -1.18 -8.08
N SER A 103 17.85 0.14 -8.11
CA SER A 103 19.13 0.79 -7.80
C SER A 103 19.50 0.77 -6.31
N GLY A 104 18.61 0.27 -5.45
CA GLY A 104 18.88 0.06 -4.02
C GLY A 104 18.70 1.31 -3.15
N ASN A 105 18.29 2.44 -3.73
CA ASN A 105 17.85 3.61 -2.96
C ASN A 105 16.33 3.65 -2.83
N GLN A 106 15.86 4.51 -1.92
CA GLN A 106 14.44 4.64 -1.62
C GLN A 106 13.99 6.11 -1.61
N PRO A 107 13.74 6.71 -2.79
CA PRO A 107 13.25 8.07 -2.89
C PRO A 107 11.88 8.23 -2.26
N GLN A 108 11.73 9.33 -1.53
CA GLN A 108 10.48 9.77 -0.95
C GLN A 108 10.06 11.03 -1.66
N MET A 109 8.84 11.02 -2.17
CA MET A 109 8.26 12.11 -2.93
C MET A 109 6.89 12.47 -2.36
N GLN A 110 6.43 13.69 -2.59
CA GLN A 110 5.18 14.18 -2.03
C GLN A 110 4.46 15.15 -2.95
N THR A 111 3.13 15.15 -2.92
CA THR A 111 2.32 16.13 -3.64
C THR A 111 2.32 17.51 -2.96
N ALA A 112 1.94 18.53 -3.73
CA ALA A 112 1.32 19.73 -3.16
C ALA A 112 0.02 19.37 -2.38
N ALA A 113 -0.50 20.32 -1.61
CA ALA A 113 -1.79 20.15 -0.92
C ALA A 113 -2.93 19.90 -1.94
N ILE A 114 -3.75 18.88 -1.69
CA ILE A 114 -4.89 18.47 -2.50
C ILE A 114 -6.17 18.72 -1.71
N THR A 115 -6.81 19.86 -1.99
CA THR A 115 -8.05 20.30 -1.32
C THR A 115 -9.31 19.96 -2.12
N GLY A 116 -9.15 19.53 -3.37
CA GLY A 116 -10.23 19.28 -4.34
C GLY A 116 -10.13 17.92 -5.02
N ASP A 117 -10.92 17.76 -6.07
CA ASP A 117 -10.80 16.60 -6.96
C ASP A 117 -9.56 16.82 -7.86
N ALA A 118 -8.74 15.79 -7.99
CA ALA A 118 -7.50 15.81 -8.75
C ALA A 118 -7.49 14.64 -9.72
N LYS A 119 -7.22 14.92 -10.99
CA LYS A 119 -6.94 13.89 -12.00
C LYS A 119 -5.45 13.62 -12.14
N GLN A 120 -4.61 14.51 -11.65
CA GLN A 120 -3.16 14.43 -11.73
C GLN A 120 -2.56 14.60 -10.35
N PHE A 121 -1.66 13.69 -10.00
CA PHE A 121 -0.94 13.64 -8.73
C PHE A 121 0.54 13.74 -9.06
N SER A 122 1.11 14.91 -8.81
CA SER A 122 2.52 15.22 -9.08
C SER A 122 3.28 15.15 -7.76
N PHE A 123 4.28 14.28 -7.69
CA PHE A 123 5.05 13.95 -6.50
C PHE A 123 6.50 14.40 -6.70
N ASP A 124 6.93 15.39 -5.91
CA ASP A 124 8.27 15.95 -5.95
C ASP A 124 9.18 15.31 -4.92
N PHE A 125 10.46 15.10 -5.28
CA PHE A 125 11.49 14.59 -4.38
C PHE A 125 11.61 15.40 -3.09
N VAL A 126 11.61 14.68 -1.97
CA VAL A 126 11.85 15.22 -0.63
C VAL A 126 13.20 14.76 -0.11
N ARG A 127 13.47 13.45 -0.18
CA ARG A 127 14.70 12.82 0.31
C ARG A 127 14.85 11.40 -0.21
N ALA A 128 16.05 10.83 -0.12
CA ALA A 128 16.28 9.40 -0.28
C ALA A 128 17.23 8.92 0.82
N THR A 129 17.16 7.64 1.16
CA THR A 129 18.26 6.97 1.88
C THR A 129 19.03 6.07 0.93
N ASN A 130 20.25 5.70 1.33
CA ASN A 130 21.20 4.96 0.49
C ASN A 130 21.53 5.71 -0.82
N LEU A 131 21.66 7.03 -0.71
CA LEU A 131 22.13 7.93 -1.78
C LEU A 131 23.45 8.54 -1.29
N GLY A 132 24.54 8.31 -2.01
CA GLY A 132 25.87 8.83 -1.65
C GLY A 132 26.02 10.32 -1.96
N SER A 133 25.34 10.79 -3.01
CA SER A 133 25.25 12.20 -3.37
C SER A 133 23.93 12.53 -4.08
N PRO A 134 23.48 13.79 -4.11
CA PRO A 134 22.32 14.19 -4.92
C PRO A 134 22.47 13.95 -6.43
N ALA A 135 23.69 13.68 -6.92
CA ALA A 135 23.93 13.38 -8.32
C ALA A 135 23.78 11.87 -8.65
N ASP A 136 23.73 11.01 -7.63
CA ASP A 136 23.52 9.58 -7.82
C ASP A 136 22.13 9.32 -8.38
N GLY A 137 22.00 8.33 -9.25
CA GLY A 137 20.75 8.01 -9.92
C GLY A 137 19.59 7.73 -8.95
N HIS A 138 18.49 8.47 -9.05
CA HIS A 138 17.30 8.25 -8.24
C HIS A 138 16.01 8.71 -8.94
N MET A 139 14.88 8.17 -8.50
CA MET A 139 13.57 8.72 -8.88
C MET A 139 13.39 10.09 -8.24
N HIS A 140 13.33 11.13 -9.07
CA HIS A 140 13.21 12.51 -8.62
C HIS A 140 11.78 13.04 -8.69
N HIS A 141 10.99 12.52 -9.64
CA HIS A 141 9.61 12.94 -9.79
C HIS A 141 8.75 11.78 -10.28
N LEU A 142 7.52 11.75 -9.80
CA LEU A 142 6.47 10.86 -10.30
C LEU A 142 5.21 11.69 -10.55
N THR A 143 4.61 11.55 -11.72
CA THR A 143 3.27 12.07 -11.99
C THR A 143 2.32 10.94 -12.36
N VAL A 144 1.27 10.74 -11.56
CA VAL A 144 0.18 9.81 -11.86
C VAL A 144 -1.00 10.60 -12.42
N THR A 145 -1.47 10.26 -13.63
CA THR A 145 -2.64 10.89 -14.23
C THR A 145 -3.74 9.86 -14.46
N LEU A 146 -4.86 10.04 -13.78
CA LEU A 146 -6.07 9.24 -13.93
C LEU A 146 -6.84 9.70 -15.16
N VAL A 147 -6.95 8.84 -16.17
CA VAL A 147 -7.64 9.16 -17.43
C VAL A 147 -9.11 8.77 -17.33
N ASP A 148 -9.37 7.50 -17.05
CA ASP A 148 -10.69 6.94 -16.81
C ASP A 148 -10.60 5.68 -15.92
N LYS A 149 -11.68 4.88 -15.83
CA LYS A 149 -11.72 3.69 -14.98
C LYS A 149 -10.77 2.57 -15.41
N ASP A 150 -10.41 2.52 -16.69
CA ASP A 150 -9.61 1.46 -17.31
C ASP A 150 -8.27 1.98 -17.85
N HIS A 151 -7.97 3.27 -17.70
CA HIS A 151 -6.73 3.87 -18.19
C HIS A 151 -6.15 4.90 -17.22
N PHE A 152 -4.83 4.84 -17.04
CA PHE A 152 -4.06 5.88 -16.38
C PHE A 152 -2.64 5.94 -16.96
N THR A 153 -1.89 6.98 -16.58
CA THR A 153 -0.48 7.10 -16.97
C THR A 153 0.39 7.40 -15.76
N GLU A 154 1.63 6.97 -15.83
CA GLU A 154 2.69 7.41 -14.93
C GLU A 154 3.81 8.05 -15.72
N GLU A 155 4.26 9.24 -15.32
CA GLU A 155 5.46 9.86 -15.85
C GLU A 155 6.51 9.89 -14.75
N TRP A 156 7.60 9.15 -14.98
CA TRP A 156 8.73 9.03 -14.06
C TRP A 156 9.83 9.97 -14.52
N THR A 157 10.46 10.70 -13.61
CA THR A 157 11.69 11.45 -13.90
C THR A 157 12.82 10.86 -13.08
N TRP A 158 13.71 10.14 -13.76
CA TRP A 158 14.99 9.70 -13.19
C TRP A 158 15.99 10.86 -13.25
N GLN A 159 16.65 11.16 -12.14
CA GLN A 159 17.73 12.15 -12.11
C GLN A 159 19.07 11.46 -11.87
N GLU A 160 20.05 11.75 -12.70
CA GLU A 160 21.41 11.21 -12.60
C GLU A 160 22.42 12.17 -13.21
N GLY A 161 23.54 12.41 -12.51
CA GLY A 161 24.57 13.34 -12.96
C GLY A 161 24.07 14.78 -13.18
N GLY A 162 22.98 15.16 -12.50
CA GLY A 162 22.30 16.45 -12.70
C GLY A 162 21.42 16.54 -13.95
N MET A 163 21.24 15.45 -14.68
CA MET A 163 20.37 15.36 -15.85
C MET A 163 19.07 14.65 -15.51
N ALA A 164 17.98 15.11 -16.12
CA ALA A 164 16.65 14.53 -15.97
C ALA A 164 16.31 13.63 -17.17
N HIS A 165 15.78 12.45 -16.88
CA HIS A 165 15.41 11.42 -17.84
C HIS A 165 13.94 11.04 -17.64
N PRO A 166 13.01 11.70 -18.35
CA PRO A 166 11.59 11.41 -18.24
C PRO A 166 11.22 10.12 -18.98
N ALA A 167 10.30 9.34 -18.42
CA ALA A 167 9.73 8.15 -19.02
C ALA A 167 8.22 8.10 -18.76
N LEU A 168 7.43 8.06 -19.83
CA LEU A 168 5.97 8.00 -19.77
C LEU A 168 5.46 6.58 -19.99
N PHE A 169 4.78 6.05 -18.99
CA PHE A 169 4.09 4.78 -19.00
C PHE A 169 2.59 5.00 -19.20
N ARG A 170 2.00 4.21 -20.07
CA ARG A 170 0.55 4.20 -20.28
C ARG A 170 0.03 2.83 -19.90
N PHE A 171 -0.97 2.82 -19.03
CA PHE A 171 -1.53 1.61 -18.47
C PHE A 171 -2.99 1.46 -18.87
N THR A 172 -3.35 0.22 -19.21
CA THR A 172 -4.70 -0.24 -19.42
C THR A 172 -5.02 -1.31 -18.39
N ARG A 173 -6.22 -1.27 -17.82
CA ARG A 173 -6.66 -2.24 -16.82
C ARG A 173 -6.75 -3.61 -17.46
N LYS A 174 -6.18 -4.60 -16.79
CA LYS A 174 -6.35 -6.00 -17.18
C LYS A 174 -7.75 -6.48 -16.77
N GLY A 175 -8.51 -6.95 -17.75
CA GLY A 175 -9.88 -7.47 -17.57
C GLY A 175 -9.96 -8.79 -16.81
#